data_AF-A0A7W1SQ35-F1
#
_entry.id   AF-A0A7W1SQ35-F1
#
_cell.length_a   1.000
_cell.length_b   1.000
_cell.length_c   1.000
_cell.angle_alpha   90.00
_cell.angle_beta   90.00
_cell.angle_gamma   90.00
#
_symmetry.space_group_name_H-M   'P 1'
#
loop_
_entity.id
_entity.type
_entity.pdbx_description
1 polymer ?
#
loop_
_entity_poly.entity_id
_entity_poly.type
_entity_poly.pdbx_seq_one_letter_code
_entity_poly.pdbx_strand_id
1 'polypeptide(L)'
;MPSLLLFLIIGIKILMPLLNLTTSYEQFASHLLSLLIIAFVAWLFIIAIAVVRKFYLRKYSIYDKDNLKARMVATKLSMIEKILEFLIIVVAISFALMTFEQIRRIGMSLLASAGIAGIIIGFAAQKIIATILAGFQIAITQPIRIDDVVIVEGEWGW
;
A
#
# COMPACT_ATOMS: atom_id res chain seq x y z
N MET A 1 0.60 -15.41 15.26
CA MET A 1 1.91 -16.06 15.49
C MET A 1 3.11 -15.22 15.03
N PRO A 2 3.13 -14.53 13.85
CA PRO A 2 4.28 -13.68 13.50
C PRO A 2 4.35 -12.35 14.28
N SER A 3 3.24 -11.86 14.84
CA SER A 3 3.18 -10.62 15.62
C SER A 3 3.99 -10.65 16.93
N LEU A 4 4.21 -11.83 17.52
CA LEU A 4 4.97 -11.98 18.77
C LEU A 4 6.48 -11.74 18.54
N LEU A 5 6.99 -12.14 17.37
CA LEU A 5 8.39 -11.92 16.99
C LEU A 5 8.69 -10.42 16.85
N LEU A 6 7.73 -9.64 16.33
CA LEU A 6 7.84 -8.19 16.20
C LEU A 6 8.02 -7.52 17.58
N PHE A 7 7.22 -7.94 18.55
CA PHE A 7 7.28 -7.44 19.92
C PHE A 7 8.60 -7.82 20.61
N LEU A 8 9.09 -9.05 20.38
CA LEU A 8 10.38 -9.52 20.90
C LEU A 8 11.56 -8.74 20.30
N ILE A 9 11.54 -8.50 18.98
CA ILE A 9 12.58 -7.76 18.25
C ILE A 9 12.61 -6.29 18.68
N ILE A 10 11.44 -5.65 18.82
CA ILE A 10 11.34 -4.28 19.33
C ILE A 10 11.80 -4.21 20.79
N GLY A 11 11.40 -5.18 21.62
CA GLY A 11 11.82 -5.28 23.02
C GLY A 11 13.34 -5.36 23.16
N ILE A 12 14.00 -6.18 22.35
CA ILE A 12 15.47 -6.29 22.32
C ILE A 12 16.13 -4.97 21.87
N LYS A 13 15.54 -4.25 20.90
CA LYS A 13 16.05 -2.93 20.47
C LYS A 13 16.08 -1.91 21.61
N ILE A 14 15.02 -1.92 22.42
CA ILE A 14 14.84 -0.98 23.54
C ILE A 14 15.72 -1.37 24.73
N LEU A 15 15.98 -2.66 24.93
CA LEU A 15 16.79 -3.16 26.05
C LEU A 15 18.30 -3.09 25.78
N MET A 16 18.74 -3.11 24.52
CA MET A 16 20.16 -2.98 24.15
C MET A 16 20.88 -1.78 24.78
N PRO A 17 20.35 -0.54 24.72
CA PRO A 17 21.01 0.62 25.31
C PRO A 17 21.09 0.57 26.85
N LEU A 18 20.34 -0.33 27.52
CA LEU A 18 20.42 -0.54 28.97
C LEU A 18 21.57 -1.49 29.38
N LEU A 19 22.14 -2.25 28.44
CA LEU A 19 23.09 -3.33 28.71
C LEU A 19 24.57 -2.93 28.54
N ASN A 20 24.87 -1.68 28.15
CA ASN A 20 26.23 -1.11 28.06
C ASN A 20 27.26 -2.08 27.42
N LEU A 21 26.88 -2.76 26.34
CA LEU A 21 27.74 -3.75 25.71
C LEU A 21 28.80 -3.02 24.86
N THR A 22 30.03 -3.53 24.87
CA THR A 22 31.19 -2.97 24.16
C THR A 22 30.83 -2.47 22.75
N THR A 23 31.16 -1.20 22.49
CA THR A 23 30.66 -0.32 21.41
C THR A 23 30.70 -0.87 19.97
N SER A 24 31.52 -1.88 19.68
CA SER A 24 31.59 -2.48 18.33
C SER A 24 30.44 -3.45 18.02
N TYR A 25 29.90 -4.18 19.00
CA TYR A 25 28.82 -5.16 18.75
C TYR A 25 27.44 -4.52 18.65
N GLU A 26 27.23 -3.38 19.33
CA GLU A 26 25.94 -2.67 19.31
C GLU A 26 25.61 -2.06 17.94
N GLN A 27 26.61 -1.57 17.20
CA GLN A 27 26.39 -0.98 15.88
C GLN A 27 25.96 -2.03 14.85
N PHE A 28 26.61 -3.20 14.85
CA PHE A 28 26.26 -4.30 13.96
C PHE A 28 24.88 -4.88 14.29
N ALA A 29 24.60 -5.10 15.58
CA ALA A 29 23.32 -5.63 16.03
C ALA A 29 22.16 -4.67 15.73
N SER A 30 22.33 -3.37 15.96
CA SER A 30 21.30 -2.37 15.67
C SER A 30 21.00 -2.23 14.17
N HIS A 31 22.01 -2.37 13.31
CA HIS A 31 21.82 -2.42 11.86
C HIS A 31 21.03 -3.68 11.44
N LEU A 32 21.46 -4.85 11.90
CA LEU A 32 20.80 -6.11 11.57
C LEU A 32 19.33 -6.10 12.03
N LEU A 33 19.08 -5.58 13.24
CA LEU A 33 17.74 -5.48 13.80
C LEU A 33 16.85 -4.51 13.00
N SER A 34 17.41 -3.39 12.54
CA SER A 34 16.68 -2.42 11.71
C SER A 34 16.29 -3.02 10.37
N LEU A 35 17.20 -3.77 9.72
CA LEU A 35 16.89 -4.50 8.49
C LEU A 35 15.79 -5.55 8.70
N LEU A 36 15.86 -6.28 9.83
CA LEU A 36 14.87 -7.32 10.16
C LEU A 36 13.48 -6.70 10.38
N ILE A 37 13.40 -5.56 11.07
CA ILE A 37 12.15 -4.80 11.25
C ILE A 37 11.59 -4.36 9.89
N ILE A 38 12.41 -3.78 9.01
CA ILE A 38 11.98 -3.33 7.67
C ILE A 38 11.43 -4.51 6.86
N ALA A 39 12.17 -5.62 6.81
CA ALA A 39 11.76 -6.83 6.11
C ALA A 39 10.44 -7.39 6.68
N PHE A 40 10.29 -7.40 8.00
CA PHE A 40 9.09 -7.88 8.66
C PHE A 40 7.87 -6.99 8.36
N VAL A 41 8.03 -5.66 8.40
CA VAL A 41 6.95 -4.72 8.08
C VAL A 41 6.53 -4.88 6.62
N ALA A 42 7.48 -4.95 5.69
CA ALA A 42 7.19 -5.20 4.27
C ALA A 42 6.43 -6.51 4.06
N TRP A 43 6.88 -7.58 4.71
CA TRP A 43 6.22 -8.88 4.69
C TRP A 43 4.77 -8.83 5.22
N LEU A 44 4.53 -8.07 6.30
CA LEU A 44 3.19 -7.89 6.86
C LEU A 44 2.27 -7.21 5.83
N PHE A 45 2.73 -6.15 5.17
CA PHE A 45 1.94 -5.48 4.13
C PHE A 45 1.61 -6.40 2.95
N ILE A 46 2.58 -7.19 2.48
CA ILE A 46 2.36 -8.18 1.40
C ILE A 46 1.29 -9.19 1.83
N ILE A 47 1.38 -9.74 3.04
CA ILE A 47 0.34 -10.65 3.56
C ILE A 47 -1.02 -9.96 3.65
N ALA A 48 -1.08 -8.71 4.13
CA ALA A 48 -2.33 -7.98 4.25
C ALA A 48 -3.02 -7.83 2.89
N ILE A 49 -2.28 -7.49 1.83
CA ILE A 49 -2.81 -7.41 0.46
C ILE A 49 -3.33 -8.78 0.01
N ALA A 50 -2.56 -9.84 0.21
CA ALA A 50 -2.94 -11.20 -0.18
C ALA A 50 -4.21 -11.67 0.57
N VAL A 51 -4.35 -11.31 1.85
CA VAL A 51 -5.55 -11.61 2.66
C VAL A 51 -6.76 -10.83 2.14
N VAL A 52 -6.61 -9.54 1.86
CA VAL A 52 -7.68 -8.71 1.28
C VAL A 52 -8.14 -9.31 -0.05
N ARG A 53 -7.22 -9.66 -0.94
CA ARG A 53 -7.55 -10.32 -2.21
C ARG A 53 -8.33 -11.61 -2.00
N LYS A 54 -7.86 -12.50 -1.12
CA LYS A 54 -8.55 -13.77 -0.81
C LYS A 54 -9.96 -13.52 -0.27
N PHE A 55 -10.13 -12.51 0.59
CA PHE A 55 -11.44 -12.12 1.12
C PHE A 55 -12.39 -11.67 0.01
N TYR A 56 -11.93 -10.79 -0.89
CA TYR A 56 -12.71 -10.35 -2.04
C TYR A 56 -13.05 -11.50 -2.99
N LEU A 57 -12.07 -12.34 -3.36
CA LEU A 57 -12.32 -13.48 -4.26
C LEU A 57 -13.29 -14.51 -3.67
N ARG A 58 -13.24 -14.73 -2.35
CA ARG A 58 -14.20 -15.63 -1.68
C ARG A 58 -15.63 -15.12 -1.78
N LYS A 59 -15.83 -13.79 -1.72
CA LYS A 59 -17.16 -13.18 -1.88
C LYS A 59 -17.71 -13.35 -3.30
N TYR A 60 -16.85 -13.29 -4.33
CA TYR A 60 -17.27 -13.55 -5.73
C TYR A 60 -17.49 -15.05 -6.03
N SER A 61 -16.75 -15.94 -5.35
CA SER A 61 -16.87 -17.40 -5.57
C SER A 61 -18.11 -18.04 -4.97
N ILE A 62 -18.76 -17.42 -3.97
CA ILE A 62 -19.93 -18.00 -3.29
C ILE A 62 -21.24 -17.74 -4.07
N TYR A 63 -21.26 -16.80 -5.02
CA TYR A 63 -22.50 -16.28 -5.60
C TYR A 63 -22.69 -16.47 -7.11
N ASP A 64 -21.70 -16.96 -7.89
CA ASP A 64 -21.83 -16.97 -9.35
C ASP A 64 -21.78 -18.38 -9.99
N LYS A 65 -22.85 -18.71 -10.73
CA LYS A 65 -22.96 -19.85 -11.65
C LYS A 65 -22.28 -19.57 -13.01
N ASP A 66 -21.74 -18.37 -13.22
CA ASP A 66 -21.19 -17.91 -14.49
C ASP A 66 -19.69 -17.51 -14.35
N ASN A 67 -18.80 -18.39 -14.80
CA ASN A 67 -17.35 -18.34 -14.51
C ASN A 67 -16.61 -17.15 -15.16
N LEU A 68 -17.20 -16.45 -16.14
CA LEU A 68 -16.48 -15.43 -16.92
C LEU A 68 -16.24 -14.13 -16.14
N LYS A 69 -17.25 -13.63 -15.41
CA LYS A 69 -17.12 -12.40 -14.61
C LYS A 69 -16.18 -12.60 -13.43
N ALA A 70 -16.27 -13.75 -12.75
CA ALA A 70 -15.38 -14.12 -11.66
C ALA A 70 -13.90 -14.18 -12.11
N ARG A 71 -13.63 -14.76 -13.29
CA ARG A 71 -12.27 -14.82 -13.85
C ARG A 71 -11.72 -13.44 -14.23
N MET A 72 -12.55 -12.57 -14.81
CA MET A 72 -12.12 -11.21 -15.17
C MET A 72 -11.75 -10.39 -13.94
N VAL A 73 -12.56 -10.48 -12.87
CA VAL A 73 -12.28 -9.82 -11.59
C VAL A 73 -11.01 -10.38 -10.96
N ALA A 74 -10.80 -11.69 -11.00
CA ALA A 74 -9.59 -12.32 -10.46
C ALA A 74 -8.31 -11.84 -11.15
N THR A 75 -8.33 -11.67 -12.47
CA THR A 75 -7.17 -11.14 -13.23
C THR A 75 -6.87 -9.69 -12.86
N LYS A 76 -7.90 -8.83 -12.79
CA LYS A 76 -7.74 -7.42 -12.39
C LYS A 76 -7.19 -7.28 -10.97
N LEU A 77 -7.72 -8.06 -10.03
CA LEU A 77 -7.24 -8.06 -8.64
C LEU A 77 -5.81 -8.57 -8.52
N SER A 78 -5.42 -9.58 -9.31
CA SER A 78 -4.03 -10.08 -9.31
C SER A 78 -3.05 -9.05 -9.88
N MET A 79 -3.46 -8.26 -10.89
CA MET A 79 -2.62 -7.18 -11.41
C MET A 79 -2.40 -6.09 -10.36
N ILE A 80 -3.46 -5.67 -9.65
CA ILE A 80 -3.36 -4.66 -8.58
C ILE A 80 -2.49 -5.17 -7.44
N GLU A 81 -2.68 -6.43 -7.00
CA GLU A 81 -1.86 -7.07 -5.97
C GLU A 81 -0.37 -7.01 -6.35
N LYS A 82 -0.01 -7.44 -7.55
CA LYS A 82 1.39 -7.42 -8.02
C LYS A 82 2.00 -6.01 -8.07
N ILE A 83 1.23 -5.01 -8.49
CA ILE A 83 1.70 -3.61 -8.50
C ILE A 83 1.98 -3.12 -7.08
N LEU A 84 1.07 -3.41 -6.13
CA LEU A 84 1.25 -3.01 -4.74
C LEU A 84 2.41 -3.75 -4.07
N GLU A 85 2.54 -5.06 -4.30
CA GLU A 85 3.67 -5.86 -3.80
C GLU A 85 5.01 -5.31 -4.34
N PHE A 86 5.08 -5.00 -5.63
CA PHE A 86 6.26 -4.40 -6.23
C PHE A 86 6.62 -3.07 -5.57
N LEU A 87 5.64 -2.18 -5.36
CA LEU A 87 5.87 -0.90 -4.67
C LEU A 87 6.37 -1.09 -3.24
N ILE A 88 5.80 -2.03 -2.48
CA ILE A 88 6.24 -2.33 -1.12
C ILE A 88 7.68 -2.80 -1.10
N ILE A 89 8.05 -3.71 -2.03
CA ILE A 89 9.42 -4.23 -2.11
C ILE A 89 10.39 -3.10 -2.44
N VAL A 90 10.09 -2.24 -3.41
CA VAL A 90 10.94 -1.09 -3.77
C VAL A 90 11.14 -0.17 -2.56
N VAL A 91 10.06 0.18 -1.86
CA VAL A 91 10.12 1.05 -0.66
C VAL A 91 10.91 0.39 0.47
N ALA A 92 10.70 -0.91 0.71
CA ALA A 92 11.43 -1.66 1.73
C ALA A 92 12.93 -1.71 1.43
N ILE A 93 13.30 -1.94 0.17
CA ILE A 93 14.70 -1.90 -0.28
C ILE A 93 15.27 -0.49 -0.08
N SER A 94 14.54 0.57 -0.47
CA SER A 94 14.99 1.95 -0.24
C SER A 94 15.28 2.22 1.24
N PHE A 95 14.37 1.84 2.14
CA PHE A 95 14.59 2.00 3.57
C PHE A 95 15.74 1.14 4.11
N ALA A 96 15.88 -0.09 3.61
CA ALA A 96 17.00 -0.97 3.96
C ALA A 96 18.34 -0.38 3.51
N LEU A 97 18.42 0.24 2.33
CA LEU A 97 19.62 0.93 1.88
C LEU A 97 19.91 2.19 2.71
N MET A 98 18.87 2.91 3.15
CA MET A 98 19.03 4.10 4.01
C MET A 98 19.56 3.79 5.41
N THR A 99 19.66 2.52 5.83
CA THR A 99 20.37 2.17 7.07
C THR A 99 21.87 2.41 6.95
N PHE A 100 22.43 2.38 5.72
CA PHE A 100 23.83 2.70 5.47
C PHE A 100 24.03 4.22 5.34
N GLU A 101 24.88 4.79 6.19
CA GLU A 101 25.13 6.23 6.26
C GLU A 101 25.52 6.85 4.91
N GLN A 102 26.34 6.14 4.11
CA GLN A 102 26.80 6.57 2.78
C GLN A 102 25.63 6.73 1.80
N ILE A 103 24.67 5.80 1.83
CA ILE A 103 23.53 5.79 0.92
C ILE A 103 22.43 6.73 1.43
N ARG A 104 22.29 6.88 2.75
CA ARG A 104 21.27 7.73 3.37
C ARG A 104 21.25 9.15 2.81
N ARG A 105 22.42 9.77 2.60
CA ARG A 105 22.50 11.14 2.05
C ARG A 105 21.92 11.26 0.65
N ILE A 106 22.21 10.29 -0.21
CA ILE A 106 21.70 10.22 -1.59
C ILE A 106 20.22 9.81 -1.58
N GLY A 107 19.85 8.88 -0.71
CA GLY A 107 18.47 8.42 -0.54
C GLY A 107 17.54 9.54 -0.08
N MET A 108 17.99 10.41 0.84
CA MET A 108 17.20 11.55 1.31
C MET A 108 16.92 12.57 0.20
N SER A 109 17.91 12.90 -0.64
CA SER A 109 17.69 13.83 -1.75
C SER A 109 16.81 13.22 -2.85
N LEU A 110 16.98 11.92 -3.13
CA LEU A 110 16.13 11.20 -4.06
C LEU A 110 14.68 11.08 -3.55
N LEU A 111 14.49 10.84 -2.25
CA LEU A 111 13.17 10.76 -1.64
C LEU A 111 12.47 12.12 -1.64
N ALA A 112 13.23 13.21 -1.43
CA ALA A 112 12.71 14.57 -1.56
C ALA A 112 12.23 14.86 -2.99
N SER A 113 12.99 14.48 -4.03
CA SER A 113 12.57 14.67 -5.43
C SER A 113 11.42 13.74 -5.83
N ALA A 114 11.42 12.50 -5.37
CA ALA A 114 10.30 11.58 -5.52
C ALA A 114 9.02 12.12 -4.88
N GLY A 115 9.12 12.86 -3.77
CA GLY A 115 8.00 13.59 -3.17
C GLY A 115 7.39 14.60 -4.13
N ILE A 116 8.21 15.41 -4.79
CA ILE A 116 7.75 16.39 -5.81
C ILE A 116 7.11 15.67 -7.00
N ALA A 117 7.73 14.60 -7.50
CA ALA A 117 7.15 13.79 -8.57
C ALA A 117 5.79 13.18 -8.17
N GLY A 118 5.68 12.72 -6.92
CA GLY A 118 4.43 12.21 -6.35
C GLY A 118 3.33 13.28 -6.31
N ILE A 119 3.66 14.52 -5.98
CA ILE A 119 2.72 15.65 -6.03
C ILE A 119 2.22 15.87 -7.47
N ILE A 120 3.12 15.90 -8.46
CA ILE A 120 2.76 16.09 -9.87
C ILE A 120 1.82 14.97 -10.36
N ILE A 121 2.16 13.72 -10.05
CA ILE A 121 1.31 12.56 -10.38
C ILE A 121 -0.04 12.66 -9.67
N GLY A 122 -0.06 13.10 -8.41
CA GLY A 122 -1.29 13.34 -7.66
C GLY A 122 -2.19 14.39 -8.30
N PHE A 123 -1.63 15.51 -8.74
CA PHE A 123 -2.35 16.52 -9.51
C PHE A 123 -2.90 15.97 -10.83
N ALA A 124 -2.12 15.17 -11.55
CA ALA A 124 -2.58 14.54 -12.79
C ALA A 124 -3.77 13.58 -12.53
N ALA A 125 -3.77 12.88 -11.40
CA ALA A 125 -4.85 11.97 -10.99
C ALA A 125 -6.10 12.70 -10.43
N GLN A 126 -6.02 14.00 -10.16
CA GLN A 126 -7.09 14.77 -9.50
C GLN A 126 -8.44 14.63 -10.22
N LYS A 127 -8.47 14.68 -11.56
CA LYS A 127 -9.71 14.54 -12.34
C LYS A 127 -10.39 13.19 -12.10
N ILE A 128 -9.62 12.10 -12.10
CA ILE A 128 -10.15 10.74 -11.88
C ILE A 128 -10.75 10.63 -10.48
N ILE A 129 -10.04 11.15 -9.47
CA ILE A 129 -10.51 11.16 -8.08
C ILE A 129 -11.80 11.98 -7.96
N ALA A 130 -11.85 13.16 -8.58
CA ALA A 130 -13.03 14.03 -8.58
C ALA A 130 -14.25 13.33 -9.21
N THR A 131 -14.08 12.63 -10.34
CA THR A 131 -15.16 11.86 -10.97
C THR A 131 -15.67 10.74 -10.06
N ILE A 132 -14.77 10.01 -9.39
CA ILE A 132 -15.16 8.94 -8.46
C ILE A 132 -15.94 9.50 -7.27
N LEU A 133 -15.47 10.59 -6.68
CA LEU A 133 -16.15 11.25 -5.56
C LEU A 133 -17.52 11.81 -5.97
N ALA A 134 -17.62 12.41 -7.16
CA ALA A 134 -18.89 12.86 -7.71
C ALA A 134 -19.87 11.68 -7.90
N GLY A 135 -19.40 10.56 -8.47
CA GLY A 135 -20.21 9.35 -8.62
C GLY A 135 -20.66 8.77 -7.27
N PHE A 136 -19.77 8.74 -6.28
CA PHE A 136 -20.10 8.31 -4.91
C PHE A 136 -21.14 9.23 -4.25
N GLN A 137 -20.99 10.55 -4.43
CA GLN A 137 -21.94 11.53 -3.92
C GLN A 137 -23.32 11.35 -4.57
N ILE A 138 -23.39 11.21 -5.89
CA ILE A 138 -24.63 10.94 -6.64
C ILE A 138 -25.28 9.64 -6.15
N ALA A 139 -24.49 8.59 -5.92
CA ALA A 139 -25.01 7.32 -5.43
C ALA A 139 -25.64 7.42 -4.02
N ILE A 140 -25.10 8.30 -3.16
CA ILE A 140 -25.63 8.53 -1.80
C ILE A 140 -26.85 9.44 -1.83
N THR A 141 -26.75 10.59 -2.48
CA THR A 141 -27.82 11.60 -2.45
C THR A 141 -28.96 11.25 -3.39
N GLN A 142 -28.75 10.31 -4.31
CA GLN A 142 -29.70 9.86 -5.33
C GLN A 142 -30.53 11.02 -5.93
N PRO A 143 -29.89 12.09 -6.44
CA PRO A 143 -30.60 13.26 -6.95
C PRO A 143 -31.33 12.97 -8.28
N ILE A 144 -30.90 11.91 -8.97
CA ILE A 144 -31.43 11.43 -10.24
C ILE A 144 -31.63 9.92 -10.06
N ARG A 145 -32.79 9.42 -10.44
CA ARG A 145 -33.12 7.99 -10.41
C ARG A 145 -33.00 7.39 -11.80
N ILE A 146 -32.88 6.07 -11.86
CA ILE A 146 -32.96 5.35 -13.13
C ILE A 146 -34.36 5.60 -13.71
N ASP A 147 -34.44 5.87 -15.02
CA ASP A 147 -35.64 6.26 -15.77
C ASP A 147 -36.08 7.74 -15.62
N ASP A 148 -35.31 8.57 -14.90
CA ASP A 148 -35.56 10.01 -14.87
C ASP A 148 -35.00 10.68 -16.14
N VAL A 149 -35.85 11.46 -16.81
CA VAL A 149 -35.44 12.31 -17.91
C VAL A 149 -34.64 13.50 -17.37
N VAL A 150 -33.40 13.63 -17.84
CA VAL A 150 -32.48 14.66 -17.36
C VAL A 150 -31.90 15.49 -18.50
N ILE A 151 -31.72 16.77 -18.22
CA ILE A 151 -31.06 17.73 -19.12
C ILE A 151 -29.75 18.12 -18.45
N VAL A 152 -28.62 17.75 -19.05
CA VAL A 152 -27.28 18.05 -18.54
C VAL A 152 -26.52 18.80 -19.61
N GLU A 153 -25.97 19.97 -19.26
CA GLU A 153 -25.21 20.82 -20.19
C GLU A 153 -25.97 21.19 -21.49
N GLY A 154 -27.31 21.18 -21.45
CA GLY A 154 -28.17 21.49 -22.60
C GLY A 154 -28.52 20.28 -23.48
N GLU A 155 -27.99 19.10 -23.17
CA GLU A 155 -28.28 17.85 -23.86
C GLU A 155 -29.34 17.03 -23.12
N TRP A 156 -30.26 16.40 -23.86
CA TRP A 156 -31.34 15.56 -23.33
C TRP A 156 -30.92 14.10 -23.24
N GLY A 157 -31.15 13.47 -22.09
CA GLY A 157 -30.91 12.03 -21.85
C GLY A 157 -32.01 11.37 -21.01
N TRP A 158 -32.16 10.05 -21.18
CA TRP A 158 -33.07 9.16 -20.43
C TRP A 158 -32.29 8.18 -19.56
#